data_AF-X1J177-F1
#
_entry.id   AF-X1J177-F1
#
_cell.length_a   1.000
_cell.length_b   1.000
_cell.length_c   1.000
_cell.angle_alpha   90.00
_cell.angle_beta   90.00
_cell.angle_gamma   90.00
#
_symmetry.space_group_name_H-M   'P 1'
#
loop_
_entity.id
_entity.type
_entity.pdbx_description
1 polymer ?
#
loop_
_entity_poly.entity_id
_entity_poly.type
_entity_poly.pdbx_seq_one_letter_code
_entity_poly.pdbx_strand_id
1 'polypeptide(L)'
;MAEEKETKSIDQGTLELIEKAAKDGVNTTFDRADTVKACPIGSVGSCCKHCGMGPCRVPLPKGREETPEDKQKRRGVCGATAETIAARNFIRMVAGGAAAHSDHGRGVAELFLEVARGGAPGYEIKDEQKLLQVALDLGVEIGERSNNEIAADIGRIALGEYGKQEGELLTLRKAPLKRQELWRKLGVAPRGIDREIVEIMHRTHIGVDQDYKSLLKQGVRAAIGDGWGGSMLATELQDILFGTPAPVLGQANLGVLEKDEVNII
;
A
#
# COMPACT_ATOMS: atom_id res chain seq x y z
N MET A 1 7.23 39.80 22.38
CA MET A 1 6.39 39.55 21.19
C MET A 1 5.73 38.22 21.45
N ALA A 2 4.40 38.16 21.54
CA ALA A 2 3.71 36.90 21.79
C ALA A 2 4.07 35.94 20.66
N GLU A 3 4.60 34.76 21.01
CA GLU A 3 4.74 33.67 20.04
C GLU A 3 3.36 33.44 19.41
N GLU A 4 3.29 33.62 18.10
CA GLU A 4 2.10 33.32 17.32
C GLU A 4 1.79 31.85 17.58
N LYS A 5 0.65 31.58 18.23
CA LYS A 5 0.27 30.21 18.61
C LYS A 5 0.10 29.40 17.33
N GLU A 6 1.03 28.50 17.06
CA GLU A 6 1.04 27.68 15.86
C GLU A 6 -0.29 26.93 15.72
N THR A 7 -1.01 27.18 14.63
CA THR A 7 -2.32 26.59 14.38
C THR A 7 -2.17 25.15 13.92
N LYS A 8 -2.64 24.22 14.75
CA LYS A 8 -2.53 22.76 14.53
C LYS A 8 -3.38 22.23 13.35
N SER A 9 -4.39 22.99 12.92
CA SER A 9 -5.26 22.65 11.80
C SER A 9 -5.85 23.93 11.19
N ILE A 10 -6.33 23.83 9.94
CA ILE A 10 -7.17 24.87 9.31
C ILE A 10 -8.67 24.56 9.45
N ASP A 11 -9.03 23.31 9.77
CA ASP A 11 -10.41 22.89 9.99
C ASP A 11 -10.89 23.36 11.37
N GLN A 12 -11.95 24.15 11.38
CA GLN A 12 -12.49 24.77 12.59
C GLN A 12 -13.03 23.72 13.57
N GLY A 13 -13.72 22.69 13.07
CA GLY A 13 -14.23 21.61 13.92
C GLY A 13 -13.10 20.87 14.65
N THR A 14 -12.01 20.58 13.93
CA THR A 14 -10.79 20.03 14.53
C THR A 14 -10.19 20.96 15.59
N LEU A 15 -10.09 22.27 15.34
CA LEU A 15 -9.54 23.23 16.31
C LEU A 15 -10.35 23.28 17.60
N GLU A 16 -11.69 23.28 17.50
CA GLU A 16 -12.59 23.23 18.65
C GLU A 16 -12.41 21.94 19.47
N LEU A 17 -12.32 20.79 18.79
CA LEU A 17 -12.10 19.51 19.46
C LEU A 17 -10.71 19.36 20.08
N ILE A 18 -9.67 19.98 19.51
CA ILE A 18 -8.35 20.03 20.15
C ILE A 18 -8.43 20.81 21.48
N GLU A 19 -9.14 21.94 21.51
CA GLU A 19 -9.32 22.71 22.75
C GLU A 19 -10.11 21.92 23.79
N LYS A 20 -11.19 21.24 23.37
CA LYS A 20 -11.98 20.37 24.25
C LYS A 20 -11.12 19.21 24.79
N ALA A 21 -10.37 18.53 23.92
CA ALA A 21 -9.48 17.44 24.33
C ALA A 21 -8.47 17.90 25.38
N ALA A 22 -7.90 19.10 25.24
CA ALA A 22 -7.00 19.67 26.23
C ALA A 22 -7.69 19.92 27.59
N LYS A 23 -8.91 20.45 27.60
CA LYS A 23 -9.72 20.66 28.82
C LYS A 23 -10.06 19.35 29.52
N ASP A 24 -10.32 18.30 28.74
CA ASP A 24 -10.65 16.96 29.23
C ASP A 24 -9.41 16.12 29.61
N GLY A 25 -8.20 16.66 29.43
CA GLY A 25 -6.95 15.94 29.69
C GLY A 25 -6.66 14.79 28.71
N VAL A 26 -7.25 14.82 27.52
CA VAL A 26 -7.07 13.81 26.46
C VAL A 26 -5.86 14.14 25.60
N ASN A 27 -4.95 13.17 25.47
CA ASN A 27 -3.77 13.30 24.61
C ASN A 27 -4.08 12.95 23.14
N THR A 28 -3.89 13.90 22.23
CA THR A 28 -4.18 13.74 20.81
C THR A 28 -2.91 13.50 19.97
N THR A 29 -3.10 13.23 18.66
CA THR A 29 -1.97 13.09 17.73
C THR A 29 -1.13 14.36 17.64
N PHE A 30 -1.75 15.54 17.76
CA PHE A 30 -1.04 16.81 17.68
C PHE A 30 -0.10 17.00 18.87
N ASP A 31 -0.54 16.65 20.07
CA ASP A 31 0.30 16.76 21.29
C ASP A 31 1.50 15.80 21.23
N ARG A 32 1.31 14.62 20.64
CA ARG A 32 2.42 13.69 20.38
C ARG A 32 3.37 14.23 19.31
N ALA A 33 2.85 14.84 18.25
CA ALA A 33 3.68 15.42 17.19
C ALA A 33 4.57 16.56 17.72
N ASP A 34 4.05 17.42 18.60
CA ASP A 34 4.81 18.52 19.22
C ASP A 34 5.99 18.03 20.08
N THR A 35 5.85 16.83 20.67
CA THR A 35 6.82 16.30 21.64
C THR A 35 7.80 15.30 21.02
N VAL A 36 7.42 14.60 19.96
CA VAL A 36 8.26 13.61 19.29
C VAL A 36 9.26 14.28 18.35
N LYS A 37 10.52 14.39 18.78
CA LYS A 37 11.63 14.80 17.92
C LYS A 37 12.14 13.61 17.11
N ALA A 38 12.19 13.77 15.78
CA ALA A 38 12.72 12.74 14.90
C ALA A 38 14.20 12.43 15.23
N CYS A 39 14.53 11.13 15.35
CA CYS A 39 15.92 10.70 15.51
C CYS A 39 16.72 11.11 14.26
N PRO A 40 17.82 11.87 14.37
CA PRO A 40 18.55 12.42 13.21
C PRO A 40 19.20 11.35 12.33
N ILE A 41 19.42 10.14 12.86
CA ILE A 41 19.97 8.99 12.12
C ILE A 41 18.84 8.25 11.39
N GLY A 42 17.71 8.06 12.08
CA GLY A 42 16.53 7.38 11.55
C GLY A 42 15.82 8.19 10.47
N SER A 43 15.73 9.51 10.64
CA SER A 43 15.06 10.43 9.70
C SER A 43 15.71 10.44 8.32
N VAL A 44 17.02 10.21 8.24
CA VAL A 44 17.76 10.09 6.98
C VAL A 44 17.94 8.63 6.53
N GLY A 45 17.27 7.68 7.20
CA GLY A 45 17.27 6.26 6.82
C GLY A 45 18.59 5.53 7.06
N SER A 46 19.49 6.06 7.89
CA SER A 46 20.87 5.54 8.07
C SER A 46 21.05 4.54 9.23
N CYS A 47 19.96 4.12 9.85
CA CYS A 47 19.93 3.10 10.91
C CYS A 47 19.41 1.77 10.37
N CYS A 48 20.13 0.67 10.60
CA CYS A 48 19.73 -0.68 10.19
C CYS A 48 19.55 -1.60 11.40
N LYS A 49 18.39 -2.27 11.48
CA LYS A 49 18.03 -3.25 12.52
C LYS A 49 17.53 -4.59 11.95
N HIS A 50 18.00 -4.98 10.77
CA HIS A 50 17.49 -6.15 10.04
C HIS A 50 18.15 -7.50 10.44
N CYS A 51 19.10 -7.52 11.38
CA CYS A 51 19.74 -8.75 11.84
C CYS A 51 20.32 -8.58 13.27
N GLY A 52 20.74 -9.69 13.88
CA GLY A 52 21.28 -9.73 15.24
C GLY A 52 22.72 -9.19 15.41
N MET A 53 23.44 -8.86 14.33
CA MET A 53 24.76 -8.22 14.44
C MET A 53 24.68 -6.70 14.66
N GLY A 54 23.51 -6.12 14.40
CA GLY A 54 23.26 -4.69 14.61
C GLY A 54 22.81 -4.36 16.04
N PRO A 55 22.22 -3.17 16.26
CA PRO A 55 21.90 -2.16 15.25
C PRO A 55 23.15 -1.50 14.65
N CYS A 56 23.14 -1.26 13.33
CA CYS A 56 24.20 -0.51 12.64
C CYS A 56 23.74 0.93 12.39
N ARG A 57 24.66 1.90 12.54
CA ARG A 57 24.44 3.32 12.17
C ARG A 57 25.51 3.76 11.17
N VAL A 58 25.10 4.31 10.04
CA VAL A 58 26.02 4.71 8.96
C VAL A 58 25.71 6.16 8.53
N PRO A 59 26.00 7.15 9.37
CA PRO A 59 25.67 8.54 9.08
C PRO A 59 26.43 9.08 7.86
N LEU A 60 25.77 9.95 7.10
CA LEU A 60 26.39 10.70 6.00
C LEU A 60 27.34 11.79 6.56
N PRO A 61 28.45 12.15 5.88
CA PRO A 61 29.29 13.27 6.27
C PRO A 61 28.50 14.57 6.17
N LYS A 62 28.76 15.48 7.10
CA LYS A 62 28.13 16.81 7.10
C LYS A 62 28.99 17.78 6.30
N GLY A 63 28.36 18.53 5.40
CA GLY A 63 28.98 19.68 4.73
C GLY A 63 30.05 19.38 3.69
N ARG A 64 30.19 18.13 3.24
CA ARG A 64 31.10 17.74 2.15
C ARG A 64 30.62 16.49 1.42
N GLU A 65 31.07 16.33 0.18
CA GLU A 65 30.91 15.07 -0.55
C GLU A 65 31.82 13.97 0.02
N GLU A 66 31.39 12.72 -0.18
CA GLU A 66 32.13 11.53 0.26
C GLU A 66 33.21 11.15 -0.75
N THR A 67 34.41 10.85 -0.25
CA THR A 67 35.43 10.20 -1.09
C THR A 67 35.18 8.69 -1.20
N PRO A 68 35.78 8.00 -2.19
CA PRO A 68 35.72 6.54 -2.27
C PRO A 68 36.18 5.82 -0.98
N GLU A 69 37.21 6.35 -0.32
CA GLU A 69 37.73 5.82 0.95
C GLU A 69 36.72 5.99 2.10
N ASP A 70 36.01 7.12 2.15
CA ASP A 70 34.94 7.33 3.13
C ASP A 70 33.80 6.32 2.95
N LYS A 71 33.43 5.99 1.71
CA LYS A 71 32.41 4.97 1.39
C LYS A 71 32.87 3.56 1.75
N GLN A 72 34.17 3.30 1.69
CA GLN A 72 34.72 2.01 2.11
C GLN A 72 34.66 1.85 3.63
N LYS A 73 34.95 2.92 4.38
CA LYS A 73 34.97 2.91 5.86
C LYS A 73 33.59 2.98 6.51
N ARG A 74 32.60 3.61 5.86
CA ARG A 74 31.25 3.80 6.41
C ARG A 74 30.28 2.74 5.90
N ARG A 75 30.31 1.58 6.54
CA ARG A 75 29.43 0.46 6.26
C ARG A 75 28.91 -0.15 7.55
N GLY A 76 27.77 -0.82 7.49
CA GLY A 76 27.32 -1.70 8.58
C GLY A 76 28.26 -2.89 8.74
N VAL A 77 28.08 -3.67 9.81
CA VAL A 77 28.91 -4.86 10.12
C VAL A 77 29.01 -5.82 8.93
N CYS A 78 27.93 -5.98 8.16
CA CYS A 78 27.89 -6.84 6.98
C CYS A 78 28.36 -6.18 5.67
N GLY A 79 28.95 -4.99 5.74
CA GLY A 79 29.43 -4.25 4.58
C GLY A 79 28.37 -3.45 3.81
N ALA A 80 27.11 -3.42 4.27
CA ALA A 80 26.05 -2.61 3.65
C ALA A 80 26.34 -1.11 3.78
N THR A 81 26.21 -0.36 2.69
CA THR A 81 26.44 1.09 2.66
C THR A 81 25.21 1.86 3.18
N ALA A 82 25.36 3.17 3.40
CA ALA A 82 24.25 4.04 3.79
C ALA A 82 23.10 4.00 2.75
N GLU A 83 23.44 4.00 1.46
CA GLU A 83 22.46 3.93 0.36
C GLU A 83 21.67 2.62 0.38
N THR A 84 22.35 1.48 0.56
CA THR A 84 21.70 0.17 0.68
C THR A 84 20.79 0.11 1.90
N ILE A 85 21.24 0.62 3.06
CA ILE A 85 20.43 0.64 4.28
C ILE A 85 19.18 1.51 4.09
N ALA A 86 19.34 2.71 3.53
CA ALA A 86 18.23 3.60 3.25
C ALA A 86 17.23 2.97 2.26
N ALA A 87 17.71 2.34 1.19
CA ALA A 87 16.87 1.64 0.24
C ALA A 87 16.10 0.47 0.88
N ARG A 88 16.76 -0.36 1.71
CA ARG A 88 16.10 -1.47 2.42
C ARG A 88 14.99 -0.97 3.36
N ASN A 89 15.28 0.08 4.14
CA ASN A 89 14.32 0.69 5.03
C ASN A 89 13.11 1.22 4.24
N PHE A 90 13.36 1.97 3.17
CA PHE A 90 12.32 2.54 2.33
C PHE A 90 11.43 1.48 1.69
N ILE A 91 12.01 0.47 1.03
CA ILE A 91 11.20 -0.54 0.36
C ILE A 91 10.45 -1.46 1.33
N ARG A 92 10.91 -1.60 2.59
CA ARG A 92 10.08 -2.26 3.64
C ARG A 92 8.85 -1.43 4.03
N MET A 93 8.92 -0.10 3.96
CA MET A 93 7.73 0.75 4.13
C MET A 93 6.77 0.56 2.96
N VAL A 94 7.30 0.48 1.73
CA VAL A 94 6.51 0.14 0.53
C VAL A 94 5.84 -1.23 0.68
N ALA A 95 6.58 -2.24 1.12
CA ALA A 95 6.03 -3.58 1.37
C ALA A 95 4.93 -3.57 2.44
N GLY A 96 5.06 -2.74 3.49
CA GLY A 96 4.01 -2.58 4.50
C GLY A 96 2.70 -2.02 3.92
N GLY A 97 2.79 -0.98 3.08
CA GLY A 97 1.62 -0.43 2.38
C GLY A 97 1.02 -1.42 1.39
N ALA A 98 1.86 -2.01 0.53
CA ALA A 98 1.42 -3.00 -0.45
C ALA A 98 0.77 -4.23 0.22
N ALA A 99 1.27 -4.68 1.37
CA ALA A 99 0.67 -5.77 2.12
C ALA A 99 -0.72 -5.43 2.67
N ALA A 100 -0.94 -4.20 3.14
CA ALA A 100 -2.25 -3.76 3.62
C ALA A 100 -3.30 -3.81 2.48
N HIS A 101 -2.96 -3.29 1.30
CA HIS A 101 -3.85 -3.36 0.14
C HIS A 101 -3.97 -4.77 -0.44
N SER A 102 -2.90 -5.58 -0.37
CA SER A 102 -2.95 -6.98 -0.75
C SER A 102 -4.00 -7.73 0.06
N ASP A 103 -3.95 -7.65 1.39
CA ASP A 103 -4.85 -8.44 2.23
C ASP A 103 -6.28 -7.89 2.22
N HIS A 104 -6.46 -6.58 2.08
CA HIS A 104 -7.76 -5.99 1.79
C HIS A 104 -8.38 -6.56 0.51
N GLY A 105 -7.63 -6.52 -0.61
CA GLY A 105 -8.10 -7.05 -1.87
C GLY A 105 -8.34 -8.56 -1.84
N ARG A 106 -7.53 -9.32 -1.10
CA ARG A 106 -7.74 -10.76 -0.92
C ARG A 106 -9.06 -11.02 -0.20
N GLY A 107 -9.32 -10.33 0.91
CA GLY A 107 -10.57 -10.47 1.65
C GLY A 107 -11.80 -10.12 0.78
N VAL A 108 -11.69 -9.08 -0.06
CA VAL A 108 -12.73 -8.76 -1.05
C VAL A 108 -12.90 -9.90 -2.06
N ALA A 109 -11.82 -10.46 -2.61
CA ALA A 109 -11.89 -11.56 -3.58
C ALA A 109 -12.44 -12.87 -2.98
N GLU A 110 -12.13 -13.16 -1.72
CA GLU A 110 -12.69 -14.29 -0.96
C GLU A 110 -14.19 -14.12 -0.75
N LEU A 111 -14.62 -12.94 -0.27
CA LEU A 111 -16.04 -12.61 -0.14
C LEU A 111 -16.75 -12.71 -1.49
N PHE A 112 -16.17 -12.11 -2.54
CA PHE A 112 -16.73 -12.13 -3.89
C PHE A 112 -16.98 -13.55 -4.40
N LEU A 113 -15.99 -14.44 -4.24
CA LEU A 113 -16.12 -15.83 -4.64
C LEU A 113 -17.20 -16.56 -3.81
N GLU A 114 -17.34 -16.20 -2.54
CA GLU A 114 -18.35 -16.83 -1.68
C GLU A 114 -19.77 -16.34 -1.97
N VAL A 115 -19.93 -15.07 -2.34
CA VAL A 115 -21.18 -14.53 -2.92
C VAL A 115 -21.54 -15.27 -4.20
N ALA A 116 -20.57 -15.46 -5.10
CA ALA A 116 -20.78 -16.17 -6.36
C ALA A 116 -21.28 -17.61 -6.14
N ARG A 117 -20.86 -18.26 -5.05
CA ARG A 117 -21.28 -19.62 -4.66
C ARG A 117 -22.59 -19.68 -3.86
N GLY A 118 -23.16 -18.53 -3.51
CA GLY A 118 -24.34 -18.44 -2.64
C GLY A 118 -24.06 -18.71 -1.16
N GLY A 119 -22.79 -18.64 -0.73
CA GLY A 119 -22.34 -18.90 0.63
C GLY A 119 -22.35 -17.67 1.56
N ALA A 120 -22.67 -16.48 1.05
CA ALA A 120 -22.64 -15.22 1.80
C ALA A 120 -24.02 -14.52 1.81
N PRO A 121 -24.95 -14.92 2.71
CA PRO A 121 -26.25 -14.28 2.83
C PRO A 121 -26.16 -12.78 3.12
N GLY A 122 -27.00 -11.98 2.47
CA GLY A 122 -27.01 -10.51 2.60
C GLY A 122 -26.13 -9.77 1.58
N TYR A 123 -25.38 -10.51 0.77
CA TYR A 123 -24.61 -9.98 -0.35
C TYR A 123 -25.17 -10.51 -1.67
N GLU A 124 -25.06 -9.70 -2.72
CA GLU A 124 -25.50 -10.04 -4.08
C GLU A 124 -24.59 -9.35 -5.11
N ILE A 125 -24.68 -9.80 -6.36
CA ILE A 125 -24.09 -9.08 -7.50
C ILE A 125 -25.03 -7.92 -7.83
N LYS A 126 -24.61 -6.69 -7.53
CA LYS A 126 -25.40 -5.48 -7.74
C LYS A 126 -25.17 -4.83 -9.10
N ASP A 127 -23.98 -4.99 -9.66
CA ASP A 127 -23.63 -4.39 -10.96
C ASP A 127 -23.23 -5.46 -11.98
N GLU A 128 -24.21 -5.90 -12.76
CA GLU A 128 -24.02 -6.88 -13.84
C GLU A 128 -23.17 -6.32 -14.98
N GLN A 129 -23.32 -5.04 -15.32
CA GLN A 129 -22.53 -4.45 -16.42
C GLN A 129 -21.05 -4.44 -16.07
N LYS A 130 -20.73 -4.08 -14.82
CA LYS A 130 -19.37 -4.14 -14.28
C LYS A 130 -18.84 -5.56 -14.25
N LEU A 131 -19.66 -6.54 -13.84
CA LEU A 131 -19.29 -7.95 -13.85
C LEU A 131 -18.84 -8.40 -15.25
N LEU A 132 -19.65 -8.09 -16.27
CA LEU A 132 -19.37 -8.47 -17.66
C LEU A 132 -18.14 -7.74 -18.21
N GLN A 133 -17.94 -6.47 -17.84
CA GLN A 133 -16.72 -5.74 -18.21
C GLN A 133 -15.47 -6.38 -17.61
N VAL A 134 -15.50 -6.70 -16.31
CA VAL A 134 -14.37 -7.35 -15.63
C VAL A 134 -14.14 -8.76 -16.18
N ALA A 135 -15.20 -9.48 -16.55
CA ALA A 135 -15.08 -10.77 -17.22
C ALA A 135 -14.26 -10.65 -18.52
N LEU A 136 -14.57 -9.67 -19.38
CA LEU A 136 -13.80 -9.40 -20.60
C LEU A 136 -12.36 -8.99 -20.29
N ASP A 137 -12.18 -8.09 -19.32
CA ASP A 137 -10.88 -7.61 -18.85
C ASP A 137 -10.03 -8.71 -18.21
N LEU A 138 -10.62 -9.83 -17.79
CA LEU A 138 -9.95 -11.02 -17.22
C LEU A 138 -9.94 -12.22 -18.18
N GLY A 139 -10.62 -12.13 -19.33
CA GLY A 139 -10.68 -13.19 -20.33
C GLY A 139 -11.58 -14.35 -19.91
N VAL A 140 -12.59 -14.08 -19.09
CA VAL A 140 -13.62 -15.03 -18.68
C VAL A 140 -14.69 -15.12 -19.77
N GLU A 141 -15.03 -16.33 -20.17
CA GLU A 141 -16.11 -16.57 -21.14
C GLU A 141 -17.47 -16.22 -20.52
N ILE A 142 -18.32 -15.49 -21.25
CA ILE A 142 -19.63 -15.03 -20.79
C ILE A 142 -20.74 -15.97 -21.29
N GLY A 143 -20.97 -16.03 -22.61
CA GLY A 143 -21.94 -16.95 -23.21
C GLY A 143 -23.34 -16.91 -22.58
N GLU A 144 -23.97 -18.08 -22.44
CA GLU A 144 -25.28 -18.26 -21.77
C GLU A 144 -25.15 -18.53 -20.26
N ARG A 145 -24.01 -18.17 -19.66
CA ARG A 145 -23.72 -18.46 -18.25
C ARG A 145 -24.47 -17.50 -17.33
N SER A 146 -24.77 -17.96 -16.13
CA SER A 146 -25.29 -17.10 -15.07
C SER A 146 -24.22 -16.13 -14.53
N ASN A 147 -24.67 -15.00 -13.96
CA ASN A 147 -23.79 -14.05 -13.29
C ASN A 147 -22.94 -14.71 -12.20
N ASN A 148 -23.52 -15.65 -11.45
CA ASN A 148 -22.83 -16.42 -10.41
C ASN A 148 -21.69 -17.28 -10.97
N GLU A 149 -21.90 -17.93 -12.12
CA GLU A 149 -20.84 -18.71 -12.76
C GLU A 149 -19.70 -17.83 -13.26
N ILE A 150 -20.02 -16.69 -13.88
CA ILE A 150 -19.03 -15.71 -14.34
C ILE A 150 -18.24 -15.13 -13.15
N ALA A 151 -18.94 -14.74 -12.08
CA ALA A 151 -18.34 -14.24 -10.86
C ALA A 151 -17.43 -15.28 -10.19
N ALA A 152 -17.81 -16.56 -10.19
CA ALA A 152 -16.98 -17.61 -9.62
C ALA A 152 -15.64 -17.75 -10.36
N ASP A 153 -15.62 -17.59 -11.68
CA ASP A 153 -14.36 -17.60 -12.46
C ASP A 153 -13.52 -16.35 -12.20
N ILE A 154 -14.15 -15.17 -12.19
CA ILE A 154 -13.48 -13.91 -11.84
C ILE A 154 -12.83 -14.01 -10.46
N GLY A 155 -13.56 -14.50 -9.46
CA GLY A 155 -13.06 -14.67 -8.09
C GLY A 155 -11.88 -15.63 -8.02
N ARG A 156 -11.93 -16.78 -8.72
CA ARG A 156 -10.80 -17.73 -8.77
C ARG A 156 -9.57 -17.12 -9.46
N ILE A 157 -9.76 -16.38 -10.56
CA ILE A 157 -8.68 -15.69 -11.26
C ILE A 157 -8.06 -14.63 -10.36
N ALA A 158 -8.87 -13.78 -9.73
CA ALA A 158 -8.41 -12.74 -8.82
C ALA A 158 -7.59 -13.33 -7.66
N LEU A 159 -8.08 -14.39 -7.01
CA LEU A 159 -7.33 -15.09 -5.94
C LEU A 159 -6.01 -15.68 -6.47
N GLY A 160 -5.98 -16.17 -7.70
CA GLY A 160 -4.78 -16.68 -8.36
C GLY A 160 -3.66 -15.65 -8.52
N GLU A 161 -3.99 -14.36 -8.62
CA GLU A 161 -3.01 -13.27 -8.80
C GLU A 161 -2.21 -12.95 -7.54
N TYR A 162 -2.73 -13.30 -6.35
CA TYR A 162 -2.03 -13.06 -5.08
C TYR A 162 -0.80 -13.95 -4.91
N GLY A 163 -0.97 -15.26 -5.12
CA GLY A 163 0.07 -16.28 -4.95
C GLY A 163 0.89 -16.59 -6.22
N LYS A 164 0.68 -15.85 -7.31
CA LYS A 164 1.26 -16.15 -8.62
C LYS A 164 2.80 -16.13 -8.63
N GLN A 165 3.40 -17.26 -9.01
CA GLN A 165 4.85 -17.46 -8.97
C GLN A 165 5.57 -17.09 -10.27
N GLU A 166 4.88 -16.93 -11.39
CA GLU A 166 5.50 -16.64 -12.70
C GLU A 166 4.56 -15.83 -13.59
N GLY A 167 5.09 -15.27 -14.67
CA GLY A 167 4.34 -14.39 -15.58
C GLY A 167 4.15 -12.98 -15.02
N GLU A 168 3.13 -12.29 -15.50
CA GLU A 168 2.78 -10.92 -15.12
C GLU A 168 1.36 -10.86 -14.57
N LEU A 169 1.05 -9.87 -13.75
CA LEU A 169 -0.33 -9.64 -13.33
C LEU A 169 -1.22 -9.36 -14.55
N LEU A 170 -2.39 -9.99 -14.61
CA LEU A 170 -3.32 -9.90 -15.75
C LEU A 170 -3.80 -8.47 -15.97
N THR A 171 -4.08 -7.77 -14.88
CA THR A 171 -4.53 -6.38 -14.82
C THR A 171 -3.53 -5.37 -15.39
N LEU A 172 -2.24 -5.72 -15.55
CA LEU A 172 -1.28 -4.84 -16.25
C LEU A 172 -1.72 -4.54 -17.69
N ARG A 173 -2.51 -5.43 -18.31
CA ARG A 173 -3.00 -5.23 -19.68
C ARG A 173 -3.93 -4.03 -19.82
N LYS A 174 -4.51 -3.54 -18.71
CA LYS A 174 -5.34 -2.34 -18.66
C LYS A 174 -4.51 -1.05 -18.82
N ALA A 175 -3.19 -1.11 -18.63
CA ALA A 175 -2.30 0.02 -18.87
C ALA A 175 -2.03 0.21 -20.38
N PRO A 176 -1.72 1.43 -20.86
CA PRO A 176 -1.31 1.65 -22.25
C PRO A 176 -0.10 0.76 -22.64
N LEU A 177 -0.06 0.24 -23.87
CA LEU A 177 0.98 -0.68 -24.32
C LEU A 177 2.42 -0.17 -24.08
N LYS A 178 2.68 1.12 -24.38
CA LYS A 178 3.98 1.77 -24.11
C LYS A 178 4.40 1.70 -22.64
N ARG A 179 3.45 1.75 -21.71
CA ARG A 179 3.72 1.65 -20.26
C ARG A 179 4.07 0.22 -19.88
N GLN A 180 3.34 -0.76 -20.39
CA GLN A 180 3.64 -2.18 -20.18
C GLN A 180 5.03 -2.54 -20.69
N GLU A 181 5.38 -2.12 -21.91
CA GLU A 181 6.70 -2.32 -22.51
C GLU A 181 7.83 -1.71 -21.66
N LEU A 182 7.59 -0.51 -21.11
CA LEU A 182 8.56 0.15 -20.25
C LEU A 182 8.77 -0.63 -18.94
N TRP A 183 7.70 -1.12 -18.31
CA TRP A 183 7.83 -1.94 -17.10
C TRP A 183 8.59 -3.23 -17.36
N ARG A 184 8.33 -3.89 -18.49
CA ARG A 184 9.08 -5.08 -18.93
C ARG A 184 10.55 -4.76 -19.16
N LYS A 185 10.86 -3.68 -19.90
CA LYS A 185 12.24 -3.24 -20.17
C LYS A 185 13.01 -2.91 -18.88
N LEU A 186 12.35 -2.31 -17.90
CA LEU A 186 12.97 -1.97 -16.62
C LEU A 186 13.01 -3.15 -15.63
N GLY A 187 12.34 -4.26 -15.95
CA GLY A 187 12.23 -5.43 -15.08
C GLY A 187 11.37 -5.15 -13.84
N VAL A 188 10.31 -4.36 -13.97
CA VAL A 188 9.42 -3.96 -12.86
C VAL A 188 7.95 -4.32 -13.10
N ALA A 189 7.65 -5.14 -14.11
CA ALA A 189 6.33 -5.75 -14.24
C ALA A 189 6.13 -6.76 -13.07
N PRO A 190 5.11 -6.59 -12.21
CA PRO A 190 4.85 -7.49 -11.09
C PRO A 190 4.34 -8.85 -11.57
N ARG A 191 4.70 -9.89 -10.82
CA ARG A 191 4.41 -11.29 -11.16
C ARG A 191 3.26 -11.85 -10.34
N GLY A 192 3.24 -11.54 -9.03
CA GLY A 192 2.18 -11.91 -8.10
C GLY A 192 2.16 -10.93 -6.92
N ILE A 193 0.98 -10.60 -6.40
CA ILE A 193 0.81 -9.49 -5.44
C ILE A 193 1.61 -9.76 -4.16
N ASP A 194 1.42 -10.93 -3.56
CA ASP A 194 2.15 -11.32 -2.33
C ASP A 194 3.62 -11.59 -2.60
N ARG A 195 3.91 -12.15 -3.78
CA ARG A 195 5.27 -12.52 -4.15
C ARG A 195 6.19 -11.30 -4.12
N GLU A 196 5.75 -10.15 -4.62
CA GLU A 196 6.62 -8.97 -4.64
C GLU A 196 6.92 -8.42 -3.24
N ILE A 197 5.98 -8.56 -2.31
CA ILE A 197 6.13 -8.23 -0.89
C ILE A 197 7.13 -9.19 -0.23
N VAL A 198 6.94 -10.50 -0.43
CA VAL A 198 7.86 -11.53 0.10
C VAL A 198 9.26 -11.34 -0.47
N GLU A 199 9.40 -11.02 -1.76
CA GLU A 199 10.70 -10.78 -2.38
C GLU A 199 11.38 -9.53 -1.81
N ILE A 200 10.65 -8.47 -1.44
CA ILE A 200 11.22 -7.36 -0.66
C ILE A 200 11.76 -7.86 0.67
N MET A 201 10.99 -8.65 1.42
CA MET A 201 11.42 -9.15 2.73
C MET A 201 12.69 -10.02 2.62
N HIS A 202 12.78 -10.83 1.57
CA HIS A 202 13.98 -11.58 1.20
C HIS A 202 15.17 -10.66 0.84
N ARG A 203 15.01 -9.76 -0.14
CA ARG A 203 16.09 -8.88 -0.64
C ARG A 203 16.66 -7.96 0.42
N THR A 204 15.84 -7.55 1.37
CA THR A 204 16.23 -6.66 2.48
C THR A 204 16.86 -7.40 3.66
N HIS A 205 16.91 -8.74 3.63
CA HIS A 205 17.66 -9.51 4.61
C HIS A 205 19.16 -9.29 4.47
N ILE A 206 19.90 -9.52 5.56
CA ILE A 206 21.35 -9.45 5.54
C ILE A 206 21.94 -10.44 4.53
N GLY A 207 22.91 -9.97 3.74
CA GLY A 207 23.67 -10.80 2.80
C GLY A 207 22.99 -11.08 1.46
N VAL A 208 21.81 -10.49 1.21
CA VAL A 208 21.05 -10.71 -0.03
C VAL A 208 21.33 -9.60 -1.03
N ASP A 209 20.46 -8.60 -1.17
CA ASP A 209 20.63 -7.55 -2.16
C ASP A 209 21.39 -6.37 -1.56
N GLN A 210 22.58 -6.07 -2.10
CA GLN A 210 23.46 -5.00 -1.64
C GLN A 210 23.43 -3.78 -2.57
N ASP A 211 22.74 -3.84 -3.71
CA ASP A 211 22.65 -2.73 -4.66
C ASP A 211 21.37 -1.93 -4.44
N TYR A 212 21.51 -0.65 -4.10
CA TYR A 212 20.35 0.20 -3.81
C TYR A 212 19.46 0.40 -5.05
N LYS A 213 20.02 0.36 -6.27
CA LYS A 213 19.21 0.51 -7.51
C LYS A 213 18.36 -0.73 -7.74
N SER A 214 18.92 -1.93 -7.56
CA SER A 214 18.20 -3.20 -7.58
C SER A 214 17.07 -3.21 -6.55
N LEU A 215 17.36 -2.81 -5.31
CA LEU A 215 16.36 -2.69 -4.24
C LEU A 215 15.22 -1.75 -4.60
N LEU A 216 15.53 -0.54 -5.09
CA LEU A 216 14.50 0.44 -5.47
C LEU A 216 13.65 -0.05 -6.65
N LYS A 217 14.24 -0.77 -7.62
CA LYS A 217 13.46 -1.42 -8.69
C LYS A 217 12.49 -2.46 -8.14
N GLN A 218 12.88 -3.25 -7.15
CA GLN A 218 11.95 -4.16 -6.48
C GLN A 218 10.84 -3.39 -5.73
N GLY A 219 11.19 -2.27 -5.07
CA GLY A 219 10.20 -1.39 -4.45
C GLY A 219 9.15 -0.89 -5.46
N VAL A 220 9.60 -0.44 -6.64
CA VAL A 220 8.71 -0.05 -7.74
C VAL A 220 7.84 -1.23 -8.19
N ARG A 221 8.42 -2.41 -8.36
CA ARG A 221 7.67 -3.61 -8.77
C ARG A 221 6.56 -3.96 -7.79
N ALA A 222 6.84 -3.93 -6.49
CA ALA A 222 5.83 -4.18 -5.44
C ALA A 222 4.75 -3.09 -5.41
N ALA A 223 5.12 -1.81 -5.57
CA ALA A 223 4.15 -0.72 -5.65
C ALA A 223 3.24 -0.81 -6.88
N ILE A 224 3.75 -1.31 -8.02
CA ILE A 224 2.91 -1.60 -9.20
C ILE A 224 2.00 -2.80 -8.89
N GLY A 225 2.50 -3.83 -8.19
CA GLY A 225 1.70 -4.99 -7.76
C GLY A 225 0.59 -4.64 -6.76
N ASP A 226 0.77 -3.59 -5.96
CA ASP A 226 -0.29 -2.98 -5.16
C ASP A 226 -1.33 -2.30 -6.07
N GLY A 227 -0.94 -1.21 -6.74
CA GLY A 227 -1.88 -0.36 -7.46
C GLY A 227 -2.57 -1.04 -8.65
N TRP A 228 -1.84 -1.85 -9.41
CA TRP A 228 -2.39 -2.61 -10.54
C TRP A 228 -2.81 -4.02 -10.13
N GLY A 229 -2.57 -4.47 -8.90
CA GLY A 229 -3.00 -5.79 -8.43
C GLY A 229 -4.03 -5.65 -7.32
N GLY A 230 -3.59 -5.73 -6.07
CA GLY A 230 -4.46 -5.80 -4.89
C GLY A 230 -5.51 -4.68 -4.84
N SER A 231 -5.08 -3.42 -4.99
CA SER A 231 -5.97 -2.26 -4.96
C SER A 231 -6.96 -2.26 -6.14
N MET A 232 -6.48 -2.52 -7.36
CA MET A 232 -7.35 -2.55 -8.54
C MET A 232 -8.38 -3.68 -8.47
N LEU A 233 -7.97 -4.89 -8.12
CA LEU A 233 -8.89 -6.01 -7.96
C LEU A 233 -9.93 -5.71 -6.87
N ALA A 234 -9.52 -5.12 -5.74
CA ALA A 234 -10.47 -4.71 -4.70
C ALA A 234 -11.54 -3.77 -5.25
N THR A 235 -11.14 -2.69 -5.94
CA THR A 235 -12.07 -1.72 -6.53
C THR A 235 -13.04 -2.39 -7.50
N GLU A 236 -12.54 -3.17 -8.45
CA GLU A 236 -13.37 -3.78 -9.50
C GLU A 236 -14.39 -4.76 -8.90
N LEU A 237 -13.99 -5.57 -7.91
CA LEU A 237 -14.88 -6.53 -7.26
C LEU A 237 -15.88 -5.86 -6.30
N GLN A 238 -15.47 -4.80 -5.60
CA GLN A 238 -16.36 -4.02 -4.74
C GLN A 238 -17.43 -3.30 -5.54
N ASP A 239 -17.10 -2.72 -6.69
CA ASP A 239 -18.09 -2.11 -7.59
C ASP A 239 -19.16 -3.14 -8.02
N ILE A 240 -18.76 -4.39 -8.29
CA ILE A 240 -19.71 -5.46 -8.64
C ILE A 240 -20.64 -5.81 -7.47
N LEU A 241 -20.10 -5.91 -6.25
CA LEU A 241 -20.88 -6.31 -5.05
C LEU A 241 -21.72 -5.19 -4.46
N PHE A 242 -21.26 -3.95 -4.56
CA PHE A 242 -21.83 -2.80 -3.86
C PHE A 242 -22.47 -1.78 -4.80
N GLY A 243 -22.26 -1.93 -6.10
CA GLY A 243 -22.70 -1.01 -7.14
C GLY A 243 -21.61 -0.02 -7.52
N THR A 244 -21.41 0.21 -8.82
CA THR A 244 -20.47 1.23 -9.29
C THR A 244 -20.90 2.61 -8.79
N PRO A 245 -20.03 3.37 -8.11
CA PRO A 245 -20.37 4.68 -7.58
C PRO A 245 -20.87 5.66 -8.68
N ALA A 246 -21.93 6.38 -8.37
CA ALA A 246 -22.47 7.48 -9.17
C ALA A 246 -22.41 8.80 -8.36
N PRO A 247 -22.46 9.97 -9.01
CA PRO A 247 -22.54 11.23 -8.29
C PRO A 247 -23.73 11.28 -7.33
N VAL A 248 -23.45 11.50 -6.05
CA VAL A 248 -24.46 11.63 -4.98
C VAL A 248 -24.16 12.87 -4.14
N LEU A 249 -25.19 13.47 -3.56
CA LEU A 249 -25.04 14.55 -2.59
C LEU A 249 -24.69 13.95 -1.22
N GLY A 250 -23.70 14.53 -0.55
CA GLY A 250 -23.29 14.13 0.80
C GLY A 250 -22.77 15.33 1.59
N GLN A 251 -22.66 15.15 2.89
CA GLN A 251 -22.08 16.12 3.82
C GLN A 251 -20.85 15.49 4.50
N ALA A 252 -19.95 16.33 4.98
CA ALA A 252 -18.72 15.92 5.66
C ALA A 252 -18.34 16.91 6.75
N ASN A 253 -17.39 16.51 7.60
CA ASN A 253 -16.96 17.16 8.84
C ASN A 253 -17.82 16.78 10.06
N LEU A 254 -17.40 17.19 11.27
CA LEU A 254 -17.98 16.78 12.55
C LEU A 254 -19.46 17.16 12.73
N GLY A 255 -19.96 18.11 11.94
CA GLY A 255 -21.36 18.53 11.96
C GLY A 255 -22.35 17.51 11.41
N VAL A 256 -21.89 16.36 10.88
CA VAL A 256 -22.77 15.24 10.50
C VAL A 256 -23.23 14.41 11.69
N LEU A 257 -22.70 14.66 12.89
CA LEU A 257 -23.09 13.97 14.11
C LEU A 257 -24.36 14.59 14.71
N GLU A 258 -25.35 13.76 14.99
CA GLU A 258 -26.65 14.21 15.51
C GLU A 258 -26.78 13.88 17.00
N LYS A 259 -27.23 14.85 17.80
CA LYS A 259 -27.24 14.73 19.28
C LYS A 259 -28.28 13.74 19.78
N ASP A 260 -29.39 13.62 19.07
CA ASP A 260 -30.54 12.79 19.38
C ASP A 260 -30.55 11.47 18.59
N GLU A 261 -29.45 11.14 17.90
CA GLU A 261 -29.27 9.89 17.19
C GLU A 261 -28.14 9.01 17.77
N VAL A 262 -28.20 7.72 17.44
CA VAL A 262 -27.10 6.79 17.67
C VAL A 262 -26.09 6.95 16.54
N ASN A 263 -25.03 7.70 16.79
CA ASN A 263 -23.94 7.90 15.82
C ASN A 263 -23.03 6.67 15.75
N ILE A 264 -22.92 6.04 14.57
CA ILE A 264 -22.03 4.91 14.29
C ILE A 264 -20.92 5.42 13.35
N ILE A 265 -19.67 5.39 13.84
CA ILE A 265 -18.46 5.85 13.13
C ILE A 265 -17.73 4.67 12.49
#